data_AF-A0A7C5SLJ6-F1
#
_entry.id   AF-A0A7C5SLJ6-F1
#
_cell.length_a   1.000
_cell.length_b   1.000
_cell.length_c   1.000
_cell.angle_alpha   90.00
_cell.angle_beta   90.00
_cell.angle_gamma   90.00
#
_symmetry.space_group_name_H-M   'P 1'
#
loop_
_entity.id
_entity.type
_entity.pdbx_description
1 polymer ?
#
loop_
_entity_poly.entity_id
_entity_poly.type
_entity_poly.pdbx_seq_one_letter_code
_entity_poly.pdbx_strand_id
1 'polypeptide(L)'
;MLARGIPRDEPIVVLDVGAHTGMIYAEAHLAPDCEGAALFSDIDQTLRDHGLRLHQIHEITTRGDDLQTVQLDALWLREDLLETIRRNPLERVTPPWADLFRRALDRCARAGRTRVALYGAGTHTRTLEPWLDERDDVRIVAVIDDNPAPSGGTVAGRPVVSPDEAASLDLDAVILSSDSFEDALWRKSARFRDAGVPVFR
;
A
#
# COMPACT_ATOMS: atom_id res chain seq x y z
N MET A 1 4.27 -29.48 -10.81
CA MET A 1 3.79 -30.82 -10.44
C MET A 1 2.98 -30.64 -9.17
N LEU A 2 1.65 -30.60 -9.29
CA LEU A 2 0.74 -30.33 -8.17
C LEU A 2 0.86 -31.45 -7.12
N ALA A 3 1.01 -31.07 -5.85
CA ALA A 3 1.09 -32.00 -4.73
C ALA A 3 -0.15 -32.92 -4.73
N ARG A 4 0.10 -34.24 -4.74
CA ARG A 4 -0.94 -35.25 -4.56
C ARG A 4 -1.15 -35.49 -3.07
N GLY A 5 -2.40 -35.33 -2.64
CA GLY A 5 -3.02 -36.07 -1.53
C GLY A 5 -2.55 -35.69 -0.13
N ILE A 6 -3.05 -34.58 0.39
CA ILE A 6 -3.12 -34.34 1.83
C ILE A 6 -4.45 -34.96 2.33
N PRO A 7 -4.46 -35.77 3.42
CA PRO A 7 -5.67 -36.41 3.96
C PRO A 7 -6.76 -35.40 4.33
N ARG A 8 -8.03 -35.80 4.27
CA ARG A 8 -9.21 -34.94 4.48
C ARG A 8 -9.50 -34.54 5.93
N ASP A 9 -8.62 -34.87 6.87
CA ASP A 9 -8.77 -34.61 8.31
C ASP A 9 -7.71 -33.63 8.85
N GLU A 10 -7.00 -32.91 7.97
CA GLU A 10 -5.96 -31.94 8.33
C GLU A 10 -6.41 -30.49 8.06
N PRO A 11 -5.88 -29.51 8.84
CA PRO A 11 -6.19 -28.10 8.66
C PRO A 11 -5.99 -27.70 7.22
N ILE A 12 -7.01 -27.07 6.64
CA ILE A 12 -6.88 -26.46 5.31
C ILE A 12 -5.97 -25.22 5.48
N VAL A 13 -4.66 -25.45 5.45
CA VAL A 13 -3.67 -24.42 5.15
C VAL A 13 -3.49 -24.46 3.64
N VAL A 14 -4.04 -23.47 2.93
CA VAL A 14 -3.74 -23.31 1.50
C VAL A 14 -2.35 -22.67 1.42
N LEU A 15 -1.32 -23.51 1.45
CA LEU A 15 0.03 -23.08 1.13
C LEU A 15 0.15 -23.02 -0.40
N ASP A 16 0.14 -21.83 -0.99
CA ASP A 16 0.61 -21.67 -2.36
C ASP A 16 2.15 -21.71 -2.35
N VAL A 17 2.68 -22.93 -2.35
CA VAL A 17 4.13 -23.18 -2.27
C VAL A 17 4.74 -23.03 -3.66
N GLY A 18 5.23 -21.83 -3.95
CA GLY A 18 6.28 -21.64 -4.94
C GLY A 18 7.61 -22.25 -4.48
N ALA A 19 7.69 -23.59 -4.34
CA ALA A 19 8.78 -24.31 -3.67
C ALA A 19 10.20 -24.10 -4.24
N HIS A 20 10.33 -23.38 -5.37
CA HIS A 20 11.60 -23.15 -6.04
C HIS A 20 12.30 -21.83 -5.66
N THR A 21 11.69 -20.96 -4.86
CA THR A 21 12.21 -19.59 -4.64
C THR A 21 12.78 -19.32 -3.24
N GLY A 22 12.69 -20.27 -2.29
CA GLY A 22 13.13 -20.02 -0.92
C GLY A 22 12.22 -19.08 -0.12
N MET A 23 10.98 -18.93 -0.58
CA MET A 23 9.94 -18.09 -0.02
C MET A 23 8.65 -18.90 0.04
N ILE A 24 7.91 -18.76 1.15
CA ILE A 24 6.57 -19.31 1.31
C ILE A 24 5.66 -18.16 1.74
N TYR A 25 4.66 -17.88 0.92
CA TYR A 25 3.50 -17.10 1.32
C TYR A 25 2.44 -18.10 1.80
N ALA A 26 1.90 -17.86 3.00
CA ALA A 26 0.80 -18.65 3.53
C ALA A 26 -0.39 -17.75 3.83
N GLU A 27 -1.54 -18.13 3.29
CA GLU A 27 -2.85 -17.68 3.74
C GLU A 27 -3.37 -18.72 4.73
N ALA A 28 -3.60 -18.31 5.97
CA ALA A 28 -3.99 -19.20 7.05
C ALA A 28 -5.31 -18.74 7.69
N HIS A 29 -6.21 -19.70 7.90
CA HIS A 29 -7.43 -19.50 8.67
C HIS A 29 -7.19 -20.07 10.07
N LEU A 30 -7.01 -19.19 11.04
CA LEU A 30 -6.82 -19.55 12.44
C LEU A 30 -8.20 -19.54 13.11
N ALA A 31 -8.77 -20.73 13.28
CA ALA A 31 -10.03 -20.94 13.99
C ALA A 31 -9.76 -21.92 15.14
N PRO A 32 -9.38 -21.44 16.34
CA PRO A 32 -8.89 -22.31 17.42
C PRO A 32 -9.93 -23.34 17.90
N ASP A 33 -11.21 -23.07 17.67
CA ASP A 33 -12.32 -23.94 18.06
C ASP A 33 -12.73 -24.95 16.95
N CYS A 34 -12.12 -24.87 15.77
CA CYS A 34 -12.38 -25.82 14.69
C CYS A 34 -11.47 -27.05 14.83
N GLU A 35 -12.09 -28.23 14.84
CA GLU A 35 -11.35 -29.49 14.81
C GLU A 35 -10.46 -29.55 13.57
N GLY A 36 -9.19 -29.89 13.79
CA GLY A 36 -8.17 -29.87 12.75
C GLY A 36 -7.68 -28.48 12.39
N ALA A 37 -7.96 -27.38 13.09
CA ALA A 37 -7.26 -26.12 12.84
C ALA A 37 -5.82 -26.15 13.38
N ALA A 38 -4.88 -25.51 12.67
CA ALA A 38 -3.53 -25.27 13.15
C ALA A 38 -3.44 -23.90 13.83
N LEU A 39 -2.71 -23.82 14.95
CA LEU A 39 -2.36 -22.51 15.51
C LEU A 39 -1.27 -21.87 14.66
N PHE A 40 -1.18 -20.54 14.71
CA PHE A 40 -0.07 -19.82 14.06
C PHE A 40 1.30 -20.33 14.55
N SER A 41 1.42 -20.67 15.84
CA SER A 41 2.64 -21.25 16.40
C SER A 41 3.03 -22.57 15.74
N ASP A 42 2.05 -23.40 15.37
CA ASP A 42 2.29 -24.70 14.76
C ASP A 42 2.77 -24.52 13.32
N ILE A 43 2.16 -23.57 12.59
CA ILE A 43 2.58 -23.18 11.25
C ILE A 43 4.00 -22.61 11.28
N ASP A 44 4.29 -21.65 12.17
CA ASP A 44 5.61 -21.02 12.27
C ASP A 44 6.68 -22.05 12.67
N GLN A 45 6.40 -22.92 13.65
CA GLN A 45 7.33 -23.97 14.05
C GLN A 45 7.61 -24.96 12.91
N THR A 46 6.57 -25.41 12.21
CA THR A 46 6.72 -26.31 11.07
C THR A 46 7.60 -25.69 9.98
N LEU A 47 7.39 -24.41 9.66
CA LEU A 47 8.20 -23.71 8.66
C LEU A 47 9.64 -23.46 9.13
N ARG A 48 9.84 -23.21 10.43
CA ARG A 48 11.18 -23.11 11.03
C ARG A 48 11.98 -24.39 10.94
N ASP A 49 11.33 -25.54 11.14
CA ASP A 49 11.95 -26.85 11.01
C ASP A 49 12.41 -27.12 9.56
N HIS A 50 11.82 -26.42 8.59
CA HIS A 50 12.21 -26.43 7.18
C HIS A 50 13.20 -25.30 6.81
N GLY A 51 13.82 -24.65 7.80
CA GLY A 51 14.85 -23.62 7.58
C GLY A 51 14.30 -22.27 7.12
N LEU A 52 12.99 -22.05 7.26
CA LEU A 52 12.35 -20.77 6.97
C LEU A 52 12.20 -19.94 8.26
N ARG A 53 12.00 -18.64 8.10
CA ARG A 53 11.73 -17.69 9.18
C ARG A 53 10.64 -16.74 8.75
N LEU A 54 9.75 -16.42 9.68
CA LEU A 54 8.77 -15.37 9.47
C LEU A 54 9.50 -14.06 9.14
N HIS A 55 9.20 -13.51 7.97
CA HIS A 55 9.69 -12.22 7.54
C HIS A 55 8.68 -11.12 7.88
N GLN A 56 7.42 -11.32 7.48
CA GLN A 56 6.38 -10.30 7.62
C GLN A 56 4.99 -10.94 7.72
N ILE A 57 4.14 -10.32 8.52
CA ILE A 57 2.68 -10.51 8.47
C ILE A 57 2.10 -9.35 7.67
N HIS A 58 1.40 -9.65 6.58
CA HIS A 58 0.84 -8.67 5.65
C HIS A 58 -0.53 -8.19 6.10
N GLU A 59 -1.41 -9.11 6.48
CA GLU A 59 -2.76 -8.81 6.91
C GLU A 59 -3.18 -9.76 8.04
N ILE A 60 -3.92 -9.23 9.01
CA ILE A 60 -4.65 -10.00 10.00
C ILE A 60 -6.08 -9.48 10.00
N THR A 61 -7.04 -10.34 9.67
CA THR A 61 -8.46 -9.98 9.66
C THR A 61 -9.20 -10.83 10.67
N THR A 62 -9.86 -10.19 11.63
CA THR A 62 -10.83 -10.84 12.51
C THR A 62 -12.22 -10.78 11.87
N ARG A 63 -12.89 -11.92 11.69
CA ARG A 63 -14.30 -11.96 11.24
C ARG A 63 -15.19 -12.69 12.26
N GLY A 64 -16.43 -12.21 12.38
CA GLY A 64 -17.48 -12.78 13.25
C GLY A 64 -17.70 -11.99 14.54
N ASP A 65 -18.89 -12.11 15.11
CA ASP A 65 -19.30 -11.43 16.35
C ASP A 65 -18.46 -11.87 17.58
N ASP A 66 -17.82 -13.03 17.47
CA ASP A 66 -17.10 -13.69 18.56
C ASP A 66 -15.57 -13.70 18.39
N LEU A 67 -15.00 -12.97 17.41
CA LEU A 67 -13.56 -12.94 17.09
C LEU A 67 -12.94 -14.32 16.76
N GLN A 68 -13.77 -15.32 16.45
CA GLN A 68 -13.34 -16.73 16.37
C GLN A 68 -12.57 -17.08 15.10
N THR A 69 -12.65 -16.28 14.03
CA THR A 69 -11.87 -16.54 12.81
C THR A 69 -10.88 -15.41 12.57
N VAL A 70 -9.60 -15.74 12.67
CA VAL A 70 -8.50 -14.86 12.28
C VAL A 70 -7.95 -15.36 10.95
N GLN A 71 -8.17 -14.61 9.88
CA GLN A 71 -7.44 -14.81 8.64
C GLN A 71 -6.09 -14.09 8.74
N LEU A 72 -5.05 -14.73 8.23
CA LEU A 72 -3.69 -14.24 8.26
C LEU A 72 -3.05 -14.44 6.90
N ASP A 73 -2.41 -13.38 6.42
CA ASP A 73 -1.47 -13.43 5.30
C ASP A 73 -0.06 -13.19 5.81
N ALA A 74 0.84 -14.14 5.59
CA ALA A 74 2.22 -14.02 6.07
C ALA A 74 3.25 -14.60 5.11
N LEU A 75 4.46 -14.04 5.19
CA LEU A 75 5.60 -14.40 4.37
C LEU A 75 6.72 -14.99 5.23
N TRP A 76 7.14 -16.19 4.89
CA TRP A 76 8.32 -16.85 5.42
C TRP A 76 9.40 -16.94 4.35
N LEU A 77 10.65 -16.71 4.74
CA LEU A 77 11.82 -16.75 3.85
C LEU A 77 12.87 -17.67 4.44
N ARG A 78 13.70 -18.28 3.59
CA ARG A 78 14.90 -18.97 4.08
C ARG A 78 15.82 -17.98 4.80
N GLU A 79 16.53 -18.45 5.82
CA GLU A 79 17.41 -17.61 6.63
C GLU A 79 18.46 -16.88 5.78
N ASP A 80 19.07 -17.54 4.79
CA ASP A 80 20.08 -16.94 3.91
C ASP A 80 19.51 -15.85 2.98
N LEU A 81 18.29 -16.03 2.49
CA LEU A 81 17.57 -15.00 1.73
C LEU A 81 17.21 -13.82 2.63
N LEU A 82 16.76 -14.08 3.86
CA LEU A 82 16.43 -13.06 4.84
C LEU A 82 17.67 -12.24 5.24
N GLU A 83 18.82 -12.89 5.44
CA GLU A 83 20.10 -12.20 5.64
C GLU A 83 20.49 -11.36 4.43
N THR A 84 20.25 -11.86 3.22
CA THR A 84 20.53 -11.12 1.98
C THR A 84 19.68 -9.85 1.91
N ILE A 85 18.37 -9.93 2.18
CA ILE A 85 17.47 -8.77 2.23
C ILE A 85 17.85 -7.83 3.38
N ARG A 86 18.29 -8.32 4.53
CA ARG A 86 18.72 -7.46 5.64
C ARG A 86 20.01 -6.70 5.32
N ARG A 87 20.95 -7.35 4.63
CA ARG A 87 22.23 -6.74 4.22
C ARG A 87 22.07 -5.80 3.03
N ASN A 88 21.19 -6.16 2.11
CA ASN A 88 20.81 -5.38 0.95
C ASN A 88 19.28 -5.30 0.95
N PRO A 89 18.70 -4.34 1.70
CA PRO A 89 17.26 -4.09 1.64
C PRO A 89 16.93 -4.01 0.17
N LEU A 90 16.05 -4.90 -0.31
CA LEU A 90 15.60 -4.86 -1.70
C LEU A 90 15.25 -3.40 -1.95
N GLU A 91 15.88 -2.80 -2.96
CA GLU A 91 15.49 -1.46 -3.39
C GLU A 91 13.98 -1.48 -3.45
N ARG A 92 13.34 -0.52 -2.77
CA ARG A 92 11.88 -0.41 -2.80
C ARG A 92 11.47 -0.50 -4.25
N VAL A 93 10.83 -1.60 -4.62
CA VAL A 93 10.35 -1.80 -5.98
C VAL A 93 9.44 -0.61 -6.22
N THR A 94 9.91 0.30 -7.07
CA THR A 94 9.16 1.51 -7.38
C THR A 94 7.89 1.01 -8.04
N PRO A 95 6.72 1.15 -7.40
CA PRO A 95 5.50 0.65 -7.99
C PRO A 95 5.27 1.40 -9.31
N PRO A 96 4.64 0.78 -10.32
CA PRO A 96 4.48 1.40 -11.64
C PRO A 96 3.86 2.81 -11.61
N TRP A 97 3.03 3.09 -10.60
CA TRP A 97 2.44 4.40 -10.40
C TRP A 97 3.39 5.48 -9.88
N ALA A 98 4.49 5.12 -9.20
CA ALA A 98 5.46 6.12 -8.75
C ALA A 98 6.16 6.77 -9.94
N ASP A 99 6.35 6.05 -11.05
CA ASP A 99 6.84 6.64 -12.30
C ASP A 99 5.82 7.58 -12.94
N LEU A 100 4.52 7.31 -12.82
CA LEU A 100 3.47 8.25 -13.25
C LEU A 100 3.49 9.52 -12.42
N PHE A 101 3.59 9.38 -11.09
CA PHE A 101 3.71 10.50 -10.17
C PHE A 101 4.95 11.36 -10.48
N ARG A 102 6.12 10.75 -10.67
CA ARG A 102 7.35 11.44 -11.08
C ARG A 102 7.18 12.19 -12.40
N ARG A 103 6.56 11.57 -13.40
CA ARG A 103 6.25 12.25 -14.67
C ARG A 103 5.33 13.46 -14.47
N ALA A 104 4.37 13.40 -13.55
CA ALA A 104 3.52 14.55 -13.21
C ALA A 104 4.34 15.67 -12.54
N LEU A 105 5.23 15.33 -11.59
CA LEU A 105 6.17 16.29 -11.00
C LEU A 105 7.10 16.93 -12.04
N ASP A 106 7.64 16.14 -12.97
CA ASP A 106 8.50 16.64 -14.05
C ASP A 106 7.75 17.60 -15.00
N ARG A 107 6.45 17.38 -15.17
CA ARG A 107 5.59 18.30 -15.96
C ARG A 107 5.35 19.60 -15.19
N CYS A 108 5.11 19.53 -13.88
CA CYS A 108 5.02 20.70 -13.02
C CYS A 108 6.31 21.53 -13.07
N ALA A 109 7.46 20.88 -12.84
CA ALA A 109 8.78 21.52 -12.88
C ALA A 109 9.05 22.24 -14.20
N ARG A 110 8.88 21.54 -15.34
CA ARG A 110 9.08 22.14 -16.67
C ARG A 110 8.13 23.28 -16.98
N ALA A 111 6.95 23.29 -16.37
CA ALA A 111 5.97 24.37 -16.49
C ALA A 111 6.17 25.49 -15.45
N GLY A 112 7.24 25.45 -14.65
CA GLY A 112 7.53 26.44 -13.62
C GLY A 112 6.54 26.42 -12.45
N ARG A 113 5.90 25.27 -12.18
CA ARG A 113 4.92 25.10 -11.09
C ARG A 113 5.64 24.58 -9.87
N THR A 114 5.71 25.40 -8.83
CA THR A 114 6.56 25.16 -7.65
C THR A 114 5.75 24.79 -6.42
N ARG A 115 4.49 25.24 -6.33
CA ARG A 115 3.62 25.03 -5.18
C ARG A 115 2.40 24.19 -5.58
N VAL A 116 2.48 22.88 -5.38
CA VAL A 116 1.53 21.90 -5.94
C VAL A 116 0.76 21.19 -4.83
N ALA A 117 -0.48 20.77 -5.11
CA ALA A 117 -1.26 19.90 -4.23
C ALA A 117 -1.58 18.56 -4.90
N LEU A 118 -1.76 17.50 -4.10
CA LEU A 118 -2.24 16.20 -4.57
C LEU A 118 -3.74 16.08 -4.35
N TYR A 119 -4.51 15.61 -5.33
CA TYR A 119 -5.94 15.36 -5.16
C TYR A 119 -6.20 13.86 -4.94
N GLY A 120 -6.68 13.54 -3.75
CA GLY A 120 -7.09 12.22 -3.26
C GLY A 120 -6.25 11.83 -2.05
N ALA A 121 -6.87 11.51 -0.90
CA ALA A 121 -6.17 11.09 0.33
C ALA A 121 -6.26 9.57 0.60
N GLY A 122 -6.49 8.78 -0.46
CA GLY A 122 -6.59 7.32 -0.38
C GLY A 122 -5.26 6.61 -0.10
N THR A 123 -5.31 5.27 -0.02
CA THR A 123 -4.15 4.41 0.27
C THR A 123 -2.94 4.72 -0.63
N HIS A 124 -3.18 4.94 -1.91
CA HIS A 124 -2.14 5.27 -2.89
C HIS A 124 -1.37 6.53 -2.53
N THR A 125 -2.06 7.60 -2.13
CA THR A 125 -1.43 8.85 -1.74
C THR A 125 -0.61 8.71 -0.46
N ARG A 126 -1.02 7.84 0.46
CA ARG A 126 -0.25 7.56 1.68
C ARG A 126 1.04 6.82 1.36
N THR A 127 1.01 5.93 0.37
CA THR A 127 2.22 5.23 -0.07
C THR A 127 3.20 6.17 -0.78
N LEU A 128 2.76 7.34 -1.29
CA LEU A 128 3.63 8.30 -1.98
C LEU A 128 4.66 9.01 -1.10
N GLU A 129 4.59 8.89 0.24
CA GLU A 129 5.47 9.59 1.19
C GLU A 129 6.96 9.64 0.80
N PRO A 130 7.60 8.53 0.36
CA PRO A 130 9.02 8.52 0.02
C PRO A 130 9.39 9.41 -1.19
N TRP A 131 8.41 9.79 -2.01
CA TRP A 131 8.60 10.51 -3.26
C TRP A 131 8.13 11.97 -3.19
N LEU A 132 7.43 12.38 -2.12
CA LEU A 132 6.86 13.73 -2.02
C LEU A 132 7.90 14.85 -1.98
N ASP A 133 9.11 14.54 -1.50
CA ASP A 133 10.25 15.47 -1.40
C ASP A 133 11.40 15.09 -2.34
N GLU A 134 11.14 14.29 -3.39
CA GLU A 134 12.19 13.87 -4.34
C GLU A 134 12.74 15.04 -5.18
N ARG A 135 12.03 16.18 -5.20
CA ARG A 135 12.38 17.37 -5.99
C ARG A 135 12.40 18.63 -5.14
N ASP A 136 13.48 19.40 -5.27
CA ASP A 136 13.61 20.70 -4.60
C ASP A 136 12.83 21.84 -5.29
N ASP A 137 12.54 21.69 -6.59
CA ASP A 137 11.89 22.71 -7.42
C ASP A 137 10.36 22.59 -7.47
N VAL A 138 9.79 21.51 -6.94
CA VAL A 138 8.34 21.28 -6.84
C VAL A 138 7.99 20.82 -5.43
N ARG A 139 7.28 21.66 -4.69
CA ARG A 139 6.85 21.37 -3.32
C ARG A 139 5.39 20.95 -3.28
N ILE A 140 5.12 19.76 -2.74
CA ILE A 140 3.78 19.31 -2.42
C ILE A 140 3.36 19.91 -1.07
N VAL A 141 2.41 20.85 -1.09
CA VAL A 141 2.03 21.63 0.11
C VAL A 141 0.79 21.15 0.83
N ALA A 142 -0.07 20.38 0.15
CA ALA A 142 -1.31 19.85 0.72
C ALA A 142 -1.79 18.62 -0.06
N VAL A 143 -2.67 17.86 0.59
CA VAL A 143 -3.48 16.81 -0.04
C VAL A 143 -4.94 17.26 -0.02
N ILE A 144 -5.61 17.26 -1.15
CA ILE A 144 -7.01 17.66 -1.33
C ILE A 144 -7.88 16.41 -1.26
N ASP A 145 -8.92 16.42 -0.43
CA ASP A 145 -9.91 15.34 -0.38
C ASP A 145 -11.32 15.91 -0.19
N ASP A 146 -12.34 15.31 -0.83
CA ASP A 146 -13.73 15.75 -0.69
C ASP A 146 -14.30 15.48 0.70
N ASN A 147 -13.74 14.49 1.42
CA ASN A 147 -14.13 14.15 2.78
C ASN A 147 -12.93 14.31 3.72
N PRO A 148 -12.54 15.57 4.06
CA PRO A 148 -11.41 15.82 4.95
C PRO A 148 -11.66 15.35 6.39
N ALA A 149 -12.93 15.05 6.74
CA ALA A 149 -13.47 14.96 8.10
C ALA A 149 -13.14 13.69 8.93
N PRO A 150 -12.57 12.58 8.40
CA PRO A 150 -11.91 11.60 9.27
C PRO A 150 -10.42 11.88 9.46
N SER A 151 -9.80 12.72 8.64
CA SER A 151 -8.34 12.87 8.64
C SER A 151 -7.86 13.80 9.74
N GLY A 152 -8.47 14.98 9.93
CA GLY A 152 -8.02 15.99 10.91
C GLY A 152 -6.50 16.25 10.93
N GLY A 153 -5.79 15.85 9.88
CA GLY A 153 -4.52 15.17 10.11
C GLY A 153 -3.89 14.80 8.80
N THR A 154 -2.59 14.74 8.86
CA THR A 154 -1.74 14.83 7.70
C THR A 154 -1.70 13.53 6.94
N VAL A 155 -1.65 13.59 5.61
CA VAL A 155 -1.19 12.46 4.78
C VAL A 155 0.28 12.67 4.48
N ALA A 156 1.09 11.70 4.90
CA ALA A 156 2.55 11.78 4.78
C ALA A 156 3.08 13.11 5.33
N GLY A 157 2.56 13.62 6.46
CA GLY A 157 3.00 14.92 7.03
C GLY A 157 2.48 16.19 6.32
N ARG A 158 1.62 16.08 5.28
CA ARG A 158 1.04 17.23 4.57
C ARG A 158 -0.42 17.39 5.00
N PRO A 159 -0.91 18.63 5.20
CA PRO A 159 -2.29 18.84 5.63
C PRO A 159 -3.27 18.28 4.58
N VAL A 160 -4.29 17.57 5.05
CA VAL A 160 -5.45 17.21 4.20
C VAL A 160 -6.45 18.35 4.28
N VAL A 161 -6.82 18.90 3.13
CA VAL A 161 -7.72 20.04 3.00
C VAL A 161 -8.90 19.70 2.10
N SER A 162 -10.04 20.34 2.32
CA SER A 162 -11.15 20.33 1.38
C SER A 162 -10.78 21.05 0.07
N PRO A 163 -11.52 20.80 -1.02
CA PRO A 163 -11.31 21.55 -2.26
C PRO A 163 -11.53 23.07 -2.12
N ASP A 164 -12.37 23.50 -1.18
CA ASP A 164 -12.63 24.93 -0.93
C ASP A 164 -11.49 25.59 -0.15
N GLU A 165 -10.94 24.91 0.85
CA GLU A 165 -9.71 25.37 1.53
C GLU A 165 -8.52 25.40 0.56
N ALA A 166 -8.40 24.39 -0.31
CA ALA A 166 -7.34 24.31 -1.31
C ALA A 166 -7.36 25.50 -2.30
N ALA A 167 -8.54 26.01 -2.64
CA ALA A 167 -8.69 27.19 -3.48
C ALA A 167 -8.07 28.46 -2.87
N SER A 168 -7.82 28.46 -1.55
CA SER A 168 -7.21 29.57 -0.82
C SER A 168 -5.69 29.41 -0.59
N LEU A 169 -5.06 28.35 -1.12
CA LEU A 169 -3.64 28.02 -0.88
C LEU A 169 -2.65 28.58 -1.91
N ASP A 170 -3.13 29.40 -2.85
CA ASP A 170 -2.36 29.94 -3.99
C ASP A 170 -1.56 28.84 -4.72
N LEU A 171 -2.27 27.79 -5.15
CA LEU A 171 -1.66 26.63 -5.81
C LEU A 171 -1.28 26.95 -7.26
N ASP A 172 -0.05 26.57 -7.64
CA ASP A 172 0.43 26.66 -9.02
C ASP A 172 -0.16 25.54 -9.89
N ALA A 173 -0.45 24.39 -9.29
CA ALA A 173 -1.02 23.22 -9.97
C ALA A 173 -1.63 22.22 -8.98
N VAL A 174 -2.41 21.29 -9.52
CA VAL A 174 -2.91 20.10 -8.81
C VAL A 174 -2.49 18.85 -9.59
N ILE A 175 -2.05 17.80 -8.89
CA ILE A 175 -1.78 16.47 -9.45
C ILE A 175 -2.87 15.51 -8.95
N LEU A 176 -3.49 14.74 -9.84
CA LEU A 176 -4.43 13.70 -9.44
C LEU A 176 -3.68 12.45 -8.95
N SER A 177 -4.03 11.98 -7.75
CA SER A 177 -3.42 10.79 -7.14
C SER A 177 -4.43 9.65 -7.08
N SER A 178 -4.72 9.03 -8.23
CA SER A 178 -5.58 7.84 -8.30
C SER A 178 -5.46 7.07 -9.60
N ASP A 179 -5.27 5.75 -9.49
CA ASP A 179 -5.32 4.82 -10.62
C ASP A 179 -6.77 4.39 -10.93
N SER A 180 -7.57 4.11 -9.89
CA SER A 180 -8.90 3.50 -10.04
C SER A 180 -10.06 4.49 -10.15
N PHE A 181 -9.83 5.78 -9.84
CA PHE A 181 -10.87 6.80 -9.82
C PHE A 181 -10.47 8.08 -10.57
N GLU A 182 -9.52 7.99 -11.50
CA GLU A 182 -8.97 9.13 -12.25
C GLU A 182 -10.07 9.99 -12.90
N ASP A 183 -11.06 9.37 -13.58
CA ASP A 183 -12.15 10.09 -14.23
C ASP A 183 -13.09 10.79 -13.24
N ALA A 184 -13.27 10.23 -12.05
CA ALA A 184 -14.07 10.86 -11.00
C ALA A 184 -13.32 12.07 -10.44
N LEU A 185 -12.03 11.91 -10.11
CA LEU A 185 -11.19 13.01 -9.65
C LEU A 185 -11.04 14.12 -10.70
N TRP A 186 -10.91 13.75 -11.97
CA TRP A 186 -10.84 14.73 -13.05
C TRP A 186 -12.11 15.59 -13.15
N ARG A 187 -13.29 14.96 -13.04
CA ARG A 187 -14.56 15.71 -12.99
C ARG A 187 -14.62 16.61 -11.77
N LYS A 188 -14.24 16.12 -10.59
CA LYS A 188 -14.25 16.88 -9.34
C LYS A 188 -13.22 18.02 -9.31
N SER A 189 -12.14 17.89 -10.07
CA SER A 189 -11.11 18.92 -10.24
C SER A 189 -11.54 20.10 -11.12
N ALA A 190 -12.74 20.07 -11.71
CA ALA A 190 -13.23 21.13 -12.59
C ALA A 190 -13.06 22.53 -11.98
N ARG A 191 -13.37 22.70 -10.69
CA ARG A 191 -13.23 23.98 -10.00
C ARG A 191 -11.83 24.59 -10.06
N PHE A 192 -10.78 23.77 -10.00
CA PHE A 192 -9.40 24.24 -10.11
C PHE A 192 -9.08 24.68 -11.52
N ARG A 193 -9.53 23.90 -12.51
CA ARG A 193 -9.36 24.22 -13.93
C ARG A 193 -10.13 25.49 -14.32
N ASP A 194 -11.34 25.66 -13.81
CA ASP A 194 -12.17 26.84 -14.02
C ASP A 194 -11.55 28.09 -13.37
N ALA A 195 -10.82 27.92 -12.27
CA ALA A 195 -10.01 28.96 -11.63
C ALA A 195 -8.64 29.20 -12.31
N GLY A 196 -8.33 28.51 -13.41
CA GLY A 196 -7.06 28.65 -14.13
C GLY A 196 -5.88 27.89 -13.51
N VAL A 197 -6.11 27.08 -12.47
CA VAL A 197 -5.09 26.21 -11.87
C VAL A 197 -4.96 24.94 -12.72
N PRO A 198 -3.81 24.68 -13.35
CA PRO A 198 -3.61 23.50 -14.18
C PRO A 198 -3.69 22.21 -13.35
N VAL A 199 -4.30 21.18 -13.94
CA VAL A 199 -4.43 19.85 -13.33
C VAL A 199 -3.67 18.82 -14.18
N PHE A 200 -2.75 18.10 -13.54
CA PHE A 200 -1.97 17.04 -14.15
C PHE A 200 -2.49 15.66 -13.77
N ARG A 201 -2.47 14.76 -14.75
CA ARG A 201 -2.67 13.32 -14.61
C ARG A 201 -1.38 12.64 -15.03
#